data_AF-B2JU55-F1
#
_entry.id   AF-B2JU55-F1
#
_cell.length_a   1.000
_cell.length_b   1.000
_cell.length_c   1.000
_cell.angle_alpha   90.00
_cell.angle_beta   90.00
_cell.angle_gamma   90.00
#
_symmetry.space_group_name_H-M   'P 1'
#
loop_
_entity.id
_entity.type
_entity.pdbx_description
1 polymer ?
#
loop_
_entity_poly.entity_id
_entity_poly.type
_entity_poly.pdbx_seq_one_letter_code
_entity_poly.pdbx_strand_id
1 'polypeptide(L)'
;MQPVHTRRIVSIALCAAALLASNTRSAIAQALPADAASAAVASSVSPVVPVPPSDLYVALYRDVELAHLYPDSKTFADMVPDAPPQQILADYARHKDDARFDLKAFVEQHFTLPARETKDYVSDANESVTAHIDTLWSVLRRDPDASASPWSSLLPLPDPYIVPGDRFDEIYYWDSYFIMLGLRQSGRDNLLKSELDNFATLIDRYGHIPNGNRTYYLSRSQPPFFAQMVRLAADREGDQVYLHYLPVLRKEYAYWMEGHDKVAPGSAYRHLVRLPDGTLLNRYWDERDTPRDESYREDVATAQATPQRHAGDLWRNLRAGGETGWDFSSRWFADGKTLATIEVTSIIPVDLNSLLVDLERTLAKAYRAQGDATHAENLEQRAAVRADAIRRVLWDPQLNAFGDYDFARHQLTHRLSAATVYPLYAGVATKTQASAVAATVRARLLRPGGLATTTVQTGQQWDEPNGWAPLQYLAVTGLRRYGDADLAQQIATRWIGTNVAYYQHTGKLVEKYDVDAQAGSTAAGGGEYPLQDGFG
;
A
#
# COMPACT_ATOMS: atom_id res chain seq x y z
N MET A 1 -57.81 8.04 32.71
CA MET A 1 -58.23 9.19 33.52
C MET A 1 -57.00 10.04 33.83
N GLN A 2 -56.94 11.22 33.22
CA GLN A 2 -56.13 12.39 33.59
C GLN A 2 -56.60 12.98 34.95
N PRO A 3 -56.00 14.05 35.54
CA PRO A 3 -54.99 15.03 35.05
C PRO A 3 -53.77 15.21 36.02
N VAL A 4 -52.61 15.86 35.77
CA VAL A 4 -52.12 17.09 35.09
C VAL A 4 -52.50 18.43 35.75
N HIS A 5 -51.51 19.15 36.32
CA HIS A 5 -51.27 20.61 36.20
C HIS A 5 -49.96 20.99 36.94
N THR A 6 -48.84 21.43 36.33
CA THR A 6 -48.43 22.76 35.77
C THR A 6 -48.38 23.96 36.74
N ARG A 7 -47.18 24.56 36.90
CA ARG A 7 -46.79 26.01 37.06
C ARG A 7 -45.29 26.03 37.49
N ARG A 8 -44.27 26.64 36.85
CA ARG A 8 -43.98 27.93 36.15
C ARG A 8 -43.77 29.15 37.08
N ILE A 9 -42.59 29.78 36.89
CA ILE A 9 -42.19 31.21 37.03
C ILE A 9 -41.56 31.65 38.36
N VAL A 10 -40.32 32.18 38.31
CA VAL A 10 -39.95 33.57 38.69
C VAL A 10 -38.75 34.05 37.83
N SER A 11 -38.86 35.25 37.28
CA SER A 11 -37.82 36.08 36.65
C SER A 11 -37.65 37.38 37.47
N ILE A 12 -36.68 38.23 37.08
CA ILE A 12 -36.46 39.69 37.35
C ILE A 12 -35.17 39.93 38.18
N ALA A 13 -34.05 40.43 37.58
CA ALA A 13 -33.67 41.83 37.22
C ALA A 13 -33.23 42.68 38.46
N LEU A 14 -32.34 43.69 38.46
CA LEU A 14 -31.59 44.50 37.49
C LEU A 14 -30.55 45.38 38.29
N CYS A 15 -29.74 46.17 37.56
CA CYS A 15 -29.02 47.42 37.94
C CYS A 15 -27.56 47.34 38.46
N ALA A 16 -26.64 48.28 38.23
CA ALA A 16 -26.22 49.17 37.10
C ALA A 16 -25.28 50.28 37.67
N ALA A 17 -24.31 50.71 36.85
CA ALA A 17 -23.60 52.02 36.81
C ALA A 17 -22.48 52.33 37.85
N ALA A 18 -21.47 53.20 37.62
CA ALA A 18 -20.70 53.75 36.49
C ALA A 18 -19.72 54.87 37.02
N LEU A 19 -18.78 55.35 36.18
CA LEU A 19 -17.95 56.61 36.20
C LEU A 19 -16.58 56.62 36.95
N LEU A 20 -15.41 56.77 36.28
CA LEU A 20 -14.68 57.97 35.70
C LEU A 20 -13.90 58.78 36.78
N ALA A 21 -12.67 59.33 36.66
CA ALA A 21 -11.69 59.58 35.58
C ALA A 21 -10.27 59.97 36.12
N SER A 22 -9.25 59.83 35.26
CA SER A 22 -8.01 60.63 35.02
C SER A 22 -7.08 61.16 36.14
N ASN A 23 -5.75 60.93 36.00
CA ASN A 23 -4.76 62.00 35.77
C ASN A 23 -3.32 61.51 35.44
N THR A 24 -2.63 62.34 34.66
CA THR A 24 -1.31 62.18 34.02
C THR A 24 -0.14 62.68 34.88
N ARG A 25 1.09 62.17 34.65
CA ARG A 25 2.35 62.96 34.52
C ARG A 25 3.58 62.10 34.15
N SER A 26 4.38 62.68 33.25
CA SER A 26 5.57 62.18 32.54
C SER A 26 6.89 62.21 33.31
N ALA A 27 7.93 61.59 32.70
CA ALA A 27 9.40 61.82 32.74
C ALA A 27 10.18 60.57 33.23
N ILE A 28 11.28 60.07 32.67
CA ILE A 28 12.26 60.39 31.61
C ILE A 28 13.06 59.09 31.38
N ALA A 29 13.41 58.72 30.14
CA ALA A 29 14.72 58.14 29.77
C ALA A 29 14.84 57.94 28.25
N GLN A 30 15.78 58.66 27.63
CA GLN A 30 16.21 58.57 26.23
C GLN A 30 17.22 57.41 26.04
N ALA A 31 17.01 56.56 25.02
CA ALA A 31 17.84 56.29 23.81
C ALA A 31 19.18 55.53 24.02
N LEU A 32 19.68 54.55 23.25
CA LEU A 32 19.42 53.71 22.03
C LEU A 32 20.62 52.69 21.99
N PRO A 33 20.84 51.73 21.04
CA PRO A 33 20.09 51.31 19.84
C PRO A 33 19.75 49.78 19.81
N ALA A 34 18.65 49.36 19.19
CA ALA A 34 18.54 48.80 17.83
C ALA A 34 19.56 47.69 17.48
N ASP A 35 19.15 46.44 17.67
CA ASP A 35 19.63 45.31 16.87
C ASP A 35 18.42 44.65 16.20
N ALA A 36 18.43 44.70 14.88
CA ALA A 36 17.39 44.16 14.02
C ALA A 36 17.62 42.65 13.83
N ALA A 37 16.87 41.82 14.53
CA ALA A 37 16.66 40.44 14.14
C ALA A 37 15.26 40.32 13.52
N SER A 38 15.23 40.40 12.19
CA SER A 38 14.08 40.10 11.34
C SER A 38 13.49 38.74 11.72
N ALA A 39 12.31 38.75 12.34
CA ALA A 39 11.43 37.59 12.38
C ALA A 39 10.95 37.30 10.95
N ALA A 40 11.66 36.41 10.25
CA ALA A 40 11.14 35.82 9.03
C ALA A 40 9.92 34.97 9.42
N VAL A 41 8.73 35.52 9.19
CA VAL A 41 7.50 34.74 9.12
C VAL A 41 7.68 33.81 7.94
N ALA A 42 8.09 32.57 8.20
CA ALA A 42 8.07 31.51 7.21
C ALA A 42 6.60 31.35 6.78
N SER A 43 6.29 31.85 5.59
CA SER A 43 5.05 31.51 4.90
C SER A 43 5.03 30.00 4.72
N SER A 44 4.24 29.31 5.53
CA SER A 44 3.93 27.90 5.33
C SER A 44 3.10 27.80 4.04
N VAL A 45 3.80 27.70 2.91
CA VAL A 45 3.20 27.20 1.67
C VAL A 45 2.74 25.79 2.02
N SER A 46 1.41 25.55 2.03
CA SER A 46 0.88 24.19 2.11
C SER A 46 1.62 23.35 1.07
N PRO A 47 2.14 22.16 1.42
CA PRO A 47 2.90 21.36 0.46
C PRO A 47 2.01 21.17 -0.77
N VAL A 48 2.48 21.67 -1.92
CA VAL A 48 1.84 21.41 -3.21
C VAL A 48 1.89 19.90 -3.37
N VAL A 49 0.73 19.24 -3.26
CA VAL A 49 0.64 17.80 -3.50
C VAL A 49 1.04 17.59 -4.97
N PRO A 50 2.10 16.81 -5.25
CA PRO A 50 2.51 16.54 -6.61
C PRO A 50 1.35 15.99 -7.44
N VAL A 51 1.22 16.49 -8.68
CA VAL A 51 0.12 16.12 -9.58
C VAL A 51 0.59 14.98 -10.48
N PRO A 52 -0.21 13.93 -10.71
CA PRO A 52 0.17 12.81 -11.57
C PRO A 52 0.23 13.20 -13.05
N PRO A 53 1.02 12.47 -13.89
CA PRO A 53 1.18 12.80 -15.31
C PRO A 53 -0.13 12.92 -16.10
N SER A 54 -1.11 12.06 -15.85
CA SER A 54 -2.43 12.09 -16.50
C SER A 54 -3.19 13.41 -16.24
N ASP A 55 -3.04 13.99 -15.05
CA ASP A 55 -3.67 15.26 -14.69
C ASP A 55 -2.83 16.45 -15.16
N LEU A 56 -1.50 16.31 -15.22
CA LEU A 56 -0.60 17.35 -15.73
C LEU A 56 -0.73 17.55 -17.23
N TYR A 57 -0.84 16.48 -18.02
CA TYR A 57 -0.77 16.54 -19.48
C TYR A 57 -2.10 16.25 -20.18
N VAL A 58 -3.09 15.69 -19.47
CA VAL A 58 -4.48 15.46 -19.90
C VAL A 58 -4.59 14.91 -21.32
N ALA A 59 -4.82 15.78 -22.31
CA ALA A 59 -4.98 15.39 -23.71
C ALA A 59 -3.70 14.77 -24.30
N LEU A 60 -2.53 15.37 -24.03
CA LEU A 60 -1.26 14.81 -24.46
C LEU A 60 -1.03 13.43 -23.85
N TYR A 61 -1.33 13.25 -22.56
CA TYR A 61 -1.18 11.94 -21.89
C TYR A 61 -2.05 10.87 -22.55
N ARG A 62 -3.34 11.17 -22.73
CA ARG A 62 -4.28 10.28 -23.39
C ARG A 62 -3.79 9.93 -24.80
N ASP A 63 -3.36 10.91 -25.57
CA ASP A 63 -3.01 10.70 -26.98
C ASP A 63 -1.71 9.88 -27.10
N VAL A 64 -0.73 10.07 -26.21
CA VAL A 64 0.48 9.22 -26.14
C VAL A 64 0.14 7.78 -25.76
N GLU A 65 -0.66 7.59 -24.71
CA GLU A 65 -1.01 6.26 -24.22
C GLU A 65 -1.83 5.45 -25.23
N LEU A 66 -2.81 6.07 -25.86
CA LEU A 66 -3.69 5.41 -26.83
C LEU A 66 -3.05 5.28 -28.22
N ALA A 67 -1.96 5.98 -28.50
CA ALA A 67 -1.18 5.80 -29.73
C ALA A 67 -0.21 4.60 -29.67
N HIS A 68 -0.09 3.93 -28.52
CA HIS A 68 0.80 2.78 -28.32
C HIS A 68 2.26 3.07 -28.70
N LEU A 69 2.76 4.29 -28.42
CA LEU A 69 4.12 4.70 -28.78
C LEU A 69 5.19 3.85 -28.08
N TYR A 70 4.88 3.39 -26.87
CA TYR A 70 5.70 2.51 -26.05
C TYR A 70 4.96 1.19 -25.78
N PRO A 71 5.70 0.07 -25.64
CA PRO A 71 5.11 -1.25 -25.39
C PRO A 71 4.40 -1.33 -24.03
N ASP A 72 4.78 -0.47 -23.09
CA ASP A 72 4.31 -0.45 -21.70
C ASP A 72 3.87 0.97 -21.32
N SER A 73 2.64 1.12 -20.83
CA SER A 73 2.04 2.38 -20.36
C SER A 73 2.84 3.06 -19.25
N LYS A 74 3.52 2.29 -18.38
CA LYS A 74 4.38 2.87 -17.34
C LYS A 74 5.57 3.64 -17.90
N THR A 75 5.99 3.34 -19.14
CA THR A 75 7.13 4.03 -19.77
C THR A 75 6.90 5.54 -19.81
N PHE A 76 5.74 6.00 -20.28
CA PHE A 76 5.46 7.43 -20.36
C PHE A 76 5.08 8.04 -19.01
N ALA A 77 4.45 7.27 -18.13
CA ALA A 77 4.22 7.66 -16.72
C ALA A 77 5.53 7.98 -15.97
N ASP A 78 6.63 7.32 -16.34
CA ASP A 78 7.95 7.47 -15.72
C ASP A 78 8.84 8.53 -16.38
N MET A 79 8.49 9.00 -17.59
CA MET A 79 9.33 9.97 -18.30
C MET A 79 9.38 11.31 -17.57
N VAL A 80 10.56 11.93 -17.58
CA VAL A 80 10.82 13.24 -16.97
C VAL A 80 10.64 14.31 -18.05
N PRO A 81 9.80 15.33 -17.82
CA PRO A 81 9.69 16.43 -18.77
C PRO A 81 10.94 17.31 -18.75
N ASP A 82 11.39 17.71 -19.93
CA ASP A 82 12.58 18.55 -20.13
C ASP A 82 12.30 20.05 -19.96
N ALA A 83 11.02 20.41 -19.80
CA ALA A 83 10.53 21.78 -19.63
C ALA A 83 9.30 21.82 -18.70
N PRO A 84 8.90 23.01 -18.18
CA PRO A 84 7.70 23.13 -17.38
C PRO A 84 6.45 22.58 -18.11
N PRO A 85 5.55 21.83 -17.44
CA PRO A 85 4.40 21.19 -18.09
C PRO A 85 3.53 22.14 -18.92
N GLN A 86 3.33 23.38 -18.46
CA GLN A 86 2.56 24.40 -19.17
C GLN A 86 3.17 24.78 -20.53
N GLN A 87 4.51 24.78 -20.62
CA GLN A 87 5.21 25.08 -21.88
C GLN A 87 5.05 23.92 -22.87
N ILE A 88 5.20 22.68 -22.42
CA ILE A 88 5.02 21.48 -23.25
C ILE A 88 3.57 21.43 -23.76
N LEU A 89 2.59 21.65 -22.89
CA LEU A 89 1.18 21.69 -23.27
C LEU A 89 0.85 22.79 -24.28
N ALA A 90 1.40 23.99 -24.10
CA ALA A 90 1.21 25.09 -25.04
C ALA A 90 1.81 24.78 -26.41
N ASP A 91 2.94 24.08 -26.44
CA ASP A 91 3.58 23.67 -27.68
C ASP A 91 2.83 22.53 -28.38
N TYR A 92 2.38 21.54 -27.61
CA TYR A 92 1.51 20.47 -28.10
C TYR A 92 0.23 21.03 -28.72
N ALA A 93 -0.45 21.92 -28.01
CA ALA A 93 -1.69 22.54 -28.50
C ALA A 93 -1.49 23.37 -29.79
N ARG A 94 -0.29 23.92 -30.00
CA ARG A 94 0.05 24.69 -31.21
C ARG A 94 0.27 23.79 -32.42
N HIS A 95 0.91 22.63 -32.23
CA HIS A 95 1.39 21.81 -33.34
C HIS A 95 0.59 20.52 -33.58
N LYS A 96 -0.24 20.05 -32.64
CA LYS A 96 -0.93 18.74 -32.74
C LYS A 96 -1.82 18.56 -33.98
N ASP A 97 -2.31 19.66 -34.55
CA ASP A 97 -3.19 19.65 -35.72
C ASP A 97 -2.44 19.95 -37.04
N ASP A 98 -1.11 20.11 -36.99
CA ASP A 98 -0.29 20.31 -38.18
C ASP A 98 -0.21 19.05 -39.02
N ALA A 99 -0.27 19.19 -40.36
CA ALA A 99 -0.26 18.05 -41.29
C ALA A 99 0.99 17.16 -41.22
N ARG A 100 2.09 17.64 -40.61
CA ARG A 100 3.35 16.90 -40.43
C ARG A 100 3.66 16.61 -38.97
N PHE A 101 2.70 16.79 -38.07
CA PHE A 101 2.90 16.50 -36.65
C PHE A 101 3.18 15.01 -36.43
N ASP A 102 4.27 14.71 -35.73
CA ASP A 102 4.62 13.36 -35.31
C ASP A 102 4.65 13.32 -33.77
N LEU A 103 3.71 12.59 -33.19
CA LEU A 103 3.56 12.54 -31.74
C LEU A 103 4.77 11.90 -31.04
N LYS A 104 5.41 10.92 -31.67
CA LYS A 104 6.58 10.25 -31.09
C LYS A 104 7.78 11.19 -31.06
N ALA A 105 8.05 11.88 -32.16
CA ALA A 105 9.10 12.89 -32.24
C ALA A 105 8.84 14.04 -31.25
N PHE A 106 7.57 14.45 -31.06
CA PHE A 106 7.19 15.43 -30.05
C PHE A 106 7.54 14.94 -28.64
N VAL A 107 7.18 13.69 -28.29
CA VAL A 107 7.51 13.15 -26.97
C VAL A 107 9.02 13.07 -26.77
N GLU A 108 9.77 12.52 -27.73
CA GLU A 108 11.24 12.39 -27.66
C GLU A 108 11.97 13.75 -27.57
N GLN A 109 11.34 14.84 -28.01
CA GLN A 109 11.87 16.20 -27.90
C GLN A 109 11.59 16.85 -26.53
N HIS A 110 10.54 16.43 -25.83
CA HIS A 110 10.04 17.10 -24.62
C HIS A 110 10.16 16.27 -23.34
N PHE A 111 10.44 14.97 -23.47
CA PHE A 111 10.48 14.04 -22.37
C PHE A 111 11.70 13.13 -22.48
N THR A 112 12.42 13.01 -21.38
CA THR A 112 13.54 12.09 -21.23
C THR A 112 13.11 10.89 -20.40
N LEU A 113 13.27 9.67 -20.93
CA LEU A 113 13.17 8.47 -20.12
C LEU A 113 14.35 8.45 -19.13
N PRO A 114 14.12 8.35 -17.81
CA PRO A 114 15.21 8.23 -16.86
C PRO A 114 16.14 7.09 -17.26
N ALA A 115 17.45 7.34 -17.20
CA ALA A 115 18.41 6.26 -17.32
C ALA A 115 18.18 5.32 -16.14
N ARG A 116 17.56 4.17 -16.40
CA ARG A 116 17.57 3.06 -15.44
C ARG A 116 19.03 2.68 -15.32
N GLU A 117 19.63 2.81 -14.14
CA GLU A 117 20.96 2.27 -13.89
C GLU A 117 20.87 0.74 -13.99
N THR A 118 20.84 0.21 -15.21
CA THR A 118 21.17 -1.19 -15.46
C THR A 118 22.63 -1.31 -15.12
N LYS A 119 22.92 -1.60 -13.85
CA LYS A 119 24.17 -2.27 -13.55
C LYS A 119 24.06 -3.55 -14.36
N ASP A 120 24.80 -3.65 -15.46
CA ASP A 120 24.86 -4.81 -16.37
C ASP A 120 25.28 -6.05 -15.57
N TYR A 121 24.35 -6.57 -14.77
CA TYR A 121 24.59 -7.65 -13.84
C TYR A 121 24.18 -8.93 -14.55
N VAL A 122 25.20 -9.67 -14.95
CA VAL A 122 25.06 -11.05 -15.40
C VAL A 122 25.41 -11.92 -14.21
N SER A 123 24.46 -12.76 -13.80
CA SER A 123 24.67 -13.75 -12.74
C SER A 123 25.84 -14.67 -13.08
N ASP A 124 26.71 -14.95 -12.11
CA ASP A 124 27.71 -16.01 -12.26
C ASP A 124 27.04 -17.37 -12.05
N ALA A 125 27.07 -18.23 -13.07
CA ALA A 125 26.47 -19.56 -13.03
C ALA A 125 27.07 -20.48 -11.96
N ASN A 126 28.24 -20.14 -11.41
CA ASN A 126 28.89 -20.88 -10.32
C ASN A 126 28.62 -20.28 -8.93
N GLU A 127 27.95 -19.13 -8.84
CA GLU A 127 27.62 -18.46 -7.58
C GLU A 127 26.46 -19.19 -6.88
N SER A 128 26.55 -19.37 -5.56
CA SER A 128 25.43 -19.92 -4.81
C SER A 128 24.27 -18.92 -4.79
N VAL A 129 23.02 -19.42 -4.73
CA VAL A 129 21.83 -18.57 -4.66
C VAL A 129 21.91 -17.52 -3.55
N THR A 130 22.54 -17.84 -2.41
CA THR A 130 22.71 -16.91 -1.29
C THR A 130 23.69 -15.78 -1.60
N ALA A 131 24.79 -16.08 -2.28
CA ALA A 131 25.76 -15.07 -2.69
C ALA A 131 25.17 -14.17 -3.79
N HIS A 132 24.41 -14.75 -4.72
CA HIS A 132 23.65 -14.01 -5.72
C HIS A 132 22.66 -13.02 -5.07
N ILE A 133 21.87 -13.46 -4.09
CA ILE A 133 20.97 -12.58 -3.33
C ILE A 133 21.75 -11.45 -2.64
N ASP A 134 22.88 -11.76 -1.99
CA ASP A 134 23.70 -10.74 -1.34
C ASP A 134 24.26 -9.70 -2.31
N THR A 135 24.60 -10.11 -3.52
CA THR A 135 25.01 -9.24 -4.63
C THR A 135 23.86 -8.38 -5.12
N LEU A 136 22.66 -8.96 -5.27
CA LEU A 136 21.46 -8.26 -5.75
C LEU A 136 21.05 -7.09 -4.86
N TRP A 137 21.30 -7.11 -3.55
CA TRP A 137 21.08 -5.94 -2.70
C TRP A 137 21.85 -4.69 -3.16
N SER A 138 22.98 -4.88 -3.85
CA SER A 138 23.75 -3.76 -4.42
C SER A 138 23.24 -3.35 -5.80
N VAL A 139 22.63 -4.29 -6.54
CA VAL A 139 22.05 -4.06 -7.87
C VAL A 139 20.70 -3.34 -7.77
N LEU A 140 19.85 -3.79 -6.85
CA LEU A 140 18.51 -3.28 -6.61
C LEU A 140 18.49 -2.01 -5.75
N ARG A 141 19.64 -1.59 -5.20
CA ARG A 141 19.74 -0.34 -4.47
C ARG A 141 19.59 0.87 -5.40
N ARG A 142 18.84 1.86 -4.93
CA ARG A 142 18.81 3.23 -5.43
C ARG A 142 19.39 4.18 -4.38
N ASP A 143 20.04 5.22 -4.85
CA ASP A 143 20.57 6.29 -4.00
C ASP A 143 19.51 7.41 -3.85
N PRO A 144 19.66 8.29 -2.85
CA PRO A 144 18.69 9.36 -2.60
C PRO A 144 18.44 10.27 -3.81
N ASP A 145 17.17 10.48 -4.15
CA ASP A 145 16.74 11.21 -5.35
C ASP A 145 16.56 12.72 -5.12
N ALA A 146 17.42 13.35 -4.31
CA ALA A 146 17.27 14.75 -3.91
C ALA A 146 17.37 15.76 -5.08
N SER A 147 17.93 15.32 -6.22
CA SER A 147 18.08 16.11 -7.46
C SER A 147 16.99 15.84 -8.51
N ALA A 148 15.95 15.06 -8.18
CA ALA A 148 14.87 14.79 -9.12
C ALA A 148 14.19 16.08 -9.61
N SER A 149 13.86 16.12 -10.90
CA SER A 149 13.08 17.21 -11.49
C SER A 149 11.80 17.45 -10.67
N PRO A 150 11.39 18.71 -10.40
CA PRO A 150 10.16 19.00 -9.66
C PRO A 150 8.89 18.53 -10.40
N TRP A 151 9.02 18.13 -11.67
CA TRP A 151 7.94 17.60 -12.49
C TRP A 151 8.10 16.10 -12.79
N SER A 152 9.10 15.45 -12.18
CA SER A 152 9.23 13.99 -12.22
C SER A 152 8.03 13.35 -11.55
N SER A 153 7.61 12.18 -12.05
CA SER A 153 6.68 11.35 -11.31
C SER A 153 7.34 10.71 -10.09
N LEU A 154 8.68 10.53 -10.05
CA LEU A 154 9.39 9.98 -8.89
C LEU A 154 9.39 10.98 -7.72
N LEU A 155 8.92 10.53 -6.57
CA LEU A 155 8.87 11.30 -5.33
C LEU A 155 10.20 11.16 -4.59
N PRO A 156 10.90 12.26 -4.29
CA PRO A 156 12.25 12.19 -3.75
C PRO A 156 12.27 11.66 -2.32
N LEU A 157 13.19 10.72 -2.07
CA LEU A 157 13.46 10.09 -0.78
C LEU A 157 14.85 10.52 -0.24
N PRO A 158 14.98 10.76 1.08
CA PRO A 158 16.21 11.24 1.69
C PRO A 158 17.32 10.19 1.81
N ASP A 159 16.96 8.91 1.91
CA ASP A 159 17.90 7.82 2.19
C ASP A 159 17.92 6.77 1.07
N PRO A 160 18.97 5.94 0.94
CA PRO A 160 18.99 4.85 -0.03
C PRO A 160 17.89 3.82 0.25
N TYR A 161 17.41 3.17 -0.79
CA TYR A 161 16.35 2.15 -0.70
C TYR A 161 16.58 1.02 -1.71
N ILE A 162 15.93 -0.13 -1.50
CA ILE A 162 15.87 -1.22 -2.46
C ILE A 162 14.57 -1.11 -3.27
N VAL A 163 14.66 -1.34 -4.57
CA VAL A 163 13.50 -1.53 -5.45
C VAL A 163 13.28 -3.02 -5.74
N PRO A 164 12.06 -3.46 -6.09
CA PRO A 164 11.82 -4.87 -6.37
C PRO A 164 12.64 -5.41 -7.56
N GLY A 165 12.74 -4.66 -8.66
CA GLY A 165 13.53 -5.04 -9.83
C GLY A 165 12.90 -4.65 -11.18
N ASP A 166 13.75 -4.54 -12.20
CA ASP A 166 13.40 -4.30 -13.61
C ASP A 166 12.45 -3.10 -13.86
N ARG A 167 11.17 -3.33 -14.21
CA ARG A 167 10.15 -2.28 -14.44
C ARG A 167 9.88 -1.46 -13.17
N PHE A 168 10.06 -2.07 -12.00
CA PHE A 168 9.80 -1.46 -10.71
C PHE A 168 11.05 -0.71 -10.24
N ASP A 169 11.16 0.54 -10.68
CA ASP A 169 12.30 1.43 -10.40
C ASP A 169 11.99 2.45 -9.30
N GLU A 170 11.06 2.09 -8.40
CA GLU A 170 10.62 2.87 -7.26
C GLU A 170 10.46 1.93 -6.05
N ILE A 171 10.52 2.47 -4.83
CA ILE A 171 10.23 1.68 -3.63
C ILE A 171 8.75 1.31 -3.63
N TYR A 172 8.41 0.06 -3.27
CA TYR A 172 7.04 -0.41 -3.07
C TYR A 172 6.80 -0.76 -1.61
N TYR A 173 5.64 -0.39 -1.10
CA TYR A 173 5.40 -0.40 0.34
C TYR A 173 5.48 -1.80 0.97
N TRP A 174 4.61 -2.73 0.57
CA TRP A 174 4.56 -4.03 1.25
C TRP A 174 5.76 -4.93 0.89
N ASP A 175 6.29 -4.83 -0.33
CA ASP A 175 7.48 -5.54 -0.80
C ASP A 175 8.67 -5.27 0.12
N SER A 176 8.86 -3.99 0.48
CA SER A 176 9.94 -3.56 1.37
C SER A 176 9.94 -4.28 2.72
N TYR A 177 8.80 -4.71 3.26
CA TYR A 177 8.84 -5.47 4.51
C TYR A 177 9.56 -6.81 4.33
N PHE A 178 9.31 -7.49 3.21
CA PHE A 178 9.93 -8.76 2.89
C PHE A 178 11.40 -8.59 2.49
N ILE A 179 11.72 -7.52 1.75
CA ILE A 179 13.10 -7.10 1.49
C ILE A 179 13.84 -6.85 2.81
N MET A 180 13.26 -6.07 3.74
CA MET A 180 13.86 -5.75 5.04
C MET A 180 14.14 -7.01 5.87
N LEU A 181 13.30 -8.05 5.78
CA LEU A 181 13.59 -9.35 6.40
C LEU A 181 14.87 -9.99 5.82
N GLY A 182 15.04 -9.92 4.49
CA GLY A 182 16.25 -10.35 3.79
C GLY A 182 17.47 -9.51 4.18
N LEU A 183 17.35 -8.18 4.18
CA LEU A 183 18.42 -7.26 4.59
C LEU A 183 18.89 -7.52 6.02
N ARG A 184 17.97 -7.79 6.94
CA ARG A 184 18.31 -8.19 8.32
C ARG A 184 19.12 -9.48 8.35
N GLN A 185 18.72 -10.48 7.55
CA GLN A 185 19.44 -11.75 7.47
C GLN A 185 20.86 -11.58 6.88
N SER A 186 21.02 -10.68 5.91
CA SER A 186 22.32 -10.32 5.31
C SER A 186 23.14 -9.31 6.13
N GLY A 187 22.68 -8.91 7.32
CA GLY A 187 23.38 -7.96 8.20
C GLY A 187 23.42 -6.52 7.68
N ARG A 188 22.53 -6.15 6.74
CA ARG A 188 22.43 -4.81 6.14
C ARG A 188 21.50 -3.89 6.96
N ASP A 189 21.71 -3.85 8.27
CA ASP A 189 20.85 -3.12 9.22
C ASP A 189 20.72 -1.61 8.90
N ASN A 190 21.79 -0.99 8.42
CA ASN A 190 21.76 0.43 8.03
C ASN A 190 20.79 0.68 6.88
N LEU A 191 20.75 -0.20 5.87
CA LEU A 191 19.85 -0.05 4.73
C LEU A 191 18.40 -0.34 5.11
N LEU A 192 18.18 -1.33 5.98
CA LEU A 192 16.88 -1.57 6.60
C LEU A 192 16.37 -0.31 7.32
N LYS A 193 17.23 0.36 8.10
CA LYS A 193 16.88 1.61 8.77
C LYS A 193 16.58 2.73 7.76
N SER A 194 17.38 2.88 6.72
CA SER A 194 17.14 3.84 5.63
C SER A 194 15.77 3.64 4.96
N GLU A 195 15.38 2.39 4.65
CA GLU A 195 14.03 2.12 4.12
C GLU A 195 12.92 2.53 5.09
N LEU A 196 13.08 2.21 6.38
CA LEU A 196 12.10 2.57 7.39
C LEU A 196 11.96 4.09 7.57
N ASP A 197 13.08 4.82 7.55
CA ASP A 197 13.11 6.29 7.62
C ASP A 197 12.49 6.94 6.35
N ASN A 198 12.69 6.34 5.19
CA ASN A 198 12.04 6.75 3.94
C ASN A 198 10.51 6.60 4.01
N PHE A 199 10.00 5.49 4.54
CA PHE A 199 8.55 5.32 4.74
C PHE A 199 7.97 6.31 5.76
N ALA A 200 8.69 6.60 6.85
CA ALA A 200 8.30 7.65 7.79
C ALA A 200 8.21 9.02 7.08
N THR A 201 9.17 9.32 6.19
CA THR A 201 9.15 10.55 5.38
C THR A 201 7.94 10.62 4.44
N LEU A 202 7.55 9.52 3.81
CA LEU A 202 6.36 9.45 2.96
C LEU A 202 5.08 9.71 3.76
N ILE A 203 4.94 9.09 4.93
CA ILE A 203 3.81 9.34 5.84
C ILE A 203 3.78 10.80 6.29
N ASP A 204 4.92 11.38 6.64
CA ASP A 204 4.98 12.76 7.11
C ASP A 204 4.60 13.77 6.01
N ARG A 205 4.99 13.50 4.77
CA ARG A 205 4.76 14.39 3.63
C ARG A 205 3.36 14.24 3.01
N TYR A 206 2.83 13.02 2.95
CA TYR A 206 1.62 12.70 2.19
C TYR A 206 0.48 12.09 3.05
N GLY A 207 0.71 11.94 4.36
CA GLY A 207 -0.27 11.43 5.32
C GLY A 207 -0.40 9.90 5.34
N HIS A 208 0.21 9.20 4.38
CA HIS A 208 0.23 7.75 4.26
C HIS A 208 1.45 7.32 3.44
N ILE A 209 1.73 6.01 3.41
CA ILE A 209 2.69 5.45 2.47
C ILE A 209 1.94 5.16 1.16
N PRO A 210 2.29 5.81 0.03
CA PRO A 210 1.71 5.48 -1.27
C PRO A 210 2.14 4.08 -1.72
N ASN A 211 1.43 3.48 -2.68
CA ASN A 211 1.75 2.17 -3.25
C ASN A 211 3.25 2.01 -3.58
N GLY A 212 3.81 3.01 -4.27
CA GLY A 212 5.24 3.26 -4.35
C GLY A 212 5.53 4.76 -4.41
N ASN A 213 6.81 5.17 -4.42
CA ASN A 213 7.17 6.61 -4.39
C ASN A 213 7.01 7.31 -5.74
N ARG A 214 5.81 7.23 -6.35
CA ARG A 214 5.44 7.95 -7.59
C ARG A 214 4.21 8.83 -7.39
N THR A 215 4.11 9.95 -8.11
CA THR A 215 2.98 10.89 -8.02
C THR A 215 1.64 10.22 -8.31
N TYR A 216 1.59 9.31 -9.30
CA TYR A 216 0.39 8.56 -9.67
C TYR A 216 0.00 7.45 -8.68
N TYR A 217 0.83 7.21 -7.66
CA TYR A 217 0.53 6.34 -6.53
C TYR A 217 0.05 7.09 -5.29
N LEU A 218 0.10 8.43 -5.24
CA LEU A 218 -0.38 9.21 -4.08
C LEU A 218 -1.88 9.08 -3.78
N SER A 219 -2.67 8.50 -4.70
CA SER A 219 -4.10 8.28 -4.51
C SER A 219 -4.44 7.02 -3.73
N ARG A 220 -3.46 6.16 -3.43
CA ARG A 220 -3.67 4.88 -2.72
C ARG A 220 -2.41 4.41 -1.99
N SER A 221 -2.62 3.57 -1.00
CA SER A 221 -1.56 2.90 -0.25
C SER A 221 -1.21 1.52 -0.84
N GLN A 222 -0.79 0.60 0.03
CA GLN A 222 -0.61 -0.84 -0.20
C GLN A 222 -0.90 -1.57 1.14
N PRO A 223 -0.84 -2.91 1.23
CA PRO A 223 -1.04 -3.60 2.51
C PRO A 223 -0.14 -3.03 3.63
N PRO A 224 -0.70 -2.63 4.80
CA PRO A 224 0.03 -1.80 5.76
C PRO A 224 1.01 -2.61 6.62
N PHE A 225 2.25 -2.73 6.15
CA PHE A 225 3.33 -3.46 6.81
C PHE A 225 4.28 -2.59 7.67
N PHE A 226 4.10 -1.28 7.73
CA PHE A 226 5.01 -0.37 8.46
C PHE A 226 5.08 -0.70 9.95
N ALA A 227 3.97 -1.12 10.57
CA ALA A 227 3.98 -1.62 11.95
C ALA A 227 4.91 -2.84 12.12
N GLN A 228 4.93 -3.76 11.15
CA GLN A 228 5.81 -4.93 11.12
C GLN A 228 7.26 -4.51 10.90
N MET A 229 7.52 -3.55 10.03
CA MET A 229 8.85 -2.97 9.79
C MET A 229 9.42 -2.30 11.05
N VAL A 230 8.61 -1.54 11.79
CA VAL A 230 8.98 -0.94 13.08
C VAL A 230 9.31 -2.04 14.11
N ARG A 231 8.51 -3.11 14.20
CA ARG A 231 8.79 -4.25 15.09
C ARG A 231 10.12 -4.91 14.73
N LEU A 232 10.38 -5.13 13.44
CA LEU A 232 11.62 -5.74 12.96
C LEU A 232 12.86 -4.91 13.34
N ALA A 233 12.79 -3.58 13.23
CA ALA A 233 13.85 -2.68 13.71
C ALA A 233 14.00 -2.75 15.24
N ALA A 234 12.89 -2.71 15.97
CA ALA A 234 12.87 -2.72 17.43
C ALA A 234 13.37 -4.04 18.05
N ASP A 235 13.24 -5.18 17.37
CA ASP A 235 13.76 -6.48 17.85
C ASP A 235 15.27 -6.45 18.11
N ARG A 236 16.01 -5.55 17.45
CA ARG A 236 17.46 -5.38 17.63
C ARG A 236 17.81 -4.14 18.45
N GLU A 237 17.16 -3.03 18.16
CA GLU A 237 17.52 -1.74 18.75
C GLU A 237 16.85 -1.52 20.11
N GLY A 238 15.65 -2.07 20.34
CA GLY A 238 14.89 -1.89 21.58
C GLY A 238 13.72 -0.91 21.46
N ASP A 239 13.08 -0.61 22.60
CA ASP A 239 11.77 0.03 22.60
C ASP A 239 11.79 1.52 22.17
N GLN A 240 12.95 2.17 22.13
CA GLN A 240 13.07 3.54 21.62
C GLN A 240 12.70 3.68 20.13
N VAL A 241 12.78 2.59 19.37
CA VAL A 241 12.30 2.55 17.98
C VAL A 241 10.80 2.85 17.91
N TYR A 242 10.00 2.25 18.81
CA TYR A 242 8.57 2.53 18.86
C TYR A 242 8.28 3.99 19.21
N LEU A 243 9.06 4.59 20.10
CA LEU A 243 8.94 6.00 20.45
C LEU A 243 9.24 6.92 19.26
N HIS A 244 10.30 6.60 18.54
CA HIS A 244 10.74 7.37 17.37
C HIS A 244 9.68 7.38 16.27
N TYR A 245 9.09 6.24 15.96
CA TYR A 245 8.09 6.11 14.89
C TYR A 245 6.63 6.27 15.34
N LEU A 246 6.35 6.47 16.64
CA LEU A 246 4.98 6.68 17.14
C LEU A 246 4.22 7.79 16.39
N PRO A 247 4.81 8.97 16.09
CA PRO A 247 4.09 10.02 15.35
C PRO A 247 3.61 9.58 13.97
N VAL A 248 4.44 8.84 13.22
CA VAL A 248 4.09 8.38 11.87
C VAL A 248 3.18 7.15 11.89
N LEU A 249 3.34 6.22 12.84
CA LEU A 249 2.37 5.14 13.06
C LEU A 249 0.95 5.68 13.32
N ARG A 250 0.84 6.79 14.06
CA ARG A 250 -0.45 7.45 14.33
C ARG A 250 -1.06 8.06 13.07
N LYS A 251 -0.24 8.67 12.22
CA LYS A 251 -0.69 9.25 10.93
C LYS A 251 -1.17 8.15 9.99
N GLU A 252 -0.43 7.05 9.87
CA GLU A 252 -0.86 5.92 9.06
C GLU A 252 -2.17 5.31 9.58
N TYR A 253 -2.31 5.10 10.89
CA TYR A 253 -3.58 4.62 11.45
C TYR A 253 -4.72 5.61 11.21
N ALA A 254 -4.46 6.92 11.25
CA ALA A 254 -5.45 7.93 10.92
C ALA A 254 -5.90 7.89 9.45
N TYR A 255 -5.01 7.57 8.50
CA TYR A 255 -5.35 7.32 7.10
C TYR A 255 -6.34 6.16 6.98
N TRP A 256 -6.01 4.99 7.54
CA TRP A 256 -6.90 3.82 7.48
C TRP A 256 -8.22 4.02 8.23
N MET A 257 -8.23 4.82 9.29
CA MET A 257 -9.42 5.07 10.13
C MET A 257 -10.15 6.37 9.80
N GLU A 258 -9.85 6.99 8.66
CA GLU A 258 -10.45 8.26 8.29
C GLU A 258 -11.98 8.13 8.14
N GLY A 259 -12.71 9.05 8.78
CA GLY A 259 -14.17 9.08 8.72
C GLY A 259 -14.87 8.12 9.68
N HIS A 260 -14.18 7.56 10.67
CA HIS A 260 -14.80 6.67 11.67
C HIS A 260 -15.97 7.28 12.44
N ASP A 261 -15.96 8.60 12.66
CA ASP A 261 -17.08 9.33 13.27
C ASP A 261 -18.19 9.71 12.27
N LYS A 262 -17.94 9.55 10.96
CA LYS A 262 -18.84 9.96 9.87
C LYS A 262 -19.59 8.79 9.24
N VAL A 263 -19.00 7.58 9.24
CA VAL A 263 -19.59 6.42 8.58
C VAL A 263 -20.81 5.89 9.35
N ALA A 264 -21.95 5.84 8.67
CA ALA A 264 -23.19 5.29 9.23
C ALA A 264 -23.16 3.75 9.26
N PRO A 265 -23.91 3.09 10.17
CA PRO A 265 -24.03 1.63 10.15
C PRO A 265 -24.56 1.09 8.81
N GLY A 266 -23.96 -0.01 8.34
CA GLY A 266 -24.25 -0.61 7.03
C GLY A 266 -23.68 0.17 5.83
N SER A 267 -22.74 1.08 6.06
CA SER A 267 -22.15 1.93 5.01
C SER A 267 -20.64 1.91 5.05
N ALA A 268 -20.03 2.46 4.00
CA ALA A 268 -18.58 2.65 3.91
C ALA A 268 -18.24 4.11 3.57
N TYR A 269 -17.07 4.54 4.01
CA TYR A 269 -16.46 5.82 3.69
C TYR A 269 -14.96 5.61 3.52
N ARG A 270 -14.42 5.87 2.32
CA ARG A 270 -13.02 5.56 1.96
C ARG A 270 -12.67 4.12 2.33
N HIS A 271 -11.59 3.90 3.08
CA HIS A 271 -11.14 2.60 3.57
C HIS A 271 -11.99 2.01 4.69
N LEU A 272 -12.94 2.75 5.27
CA LEU A 272 -13.65 2.32 6.45
C LEU A 272 -15.03 1.76 6.11
N VAL A 273 -15.38 0.62 6.70
CA VAL A 273 -16.71 0.00 6.62
C VAL A 273 -17.26 -0.15 8.03
N ARG A 274 -18.48 0.36 8.26
CA ARG A 274 -19.22 0.10 9.50
C ARG A 274 -20.33 -0.89 9.21
N LEU A 275 -20.22 -2.09 9.79
CA LEU A 275 -21.26 -3.11 9.68
C LEU A 275 -22.57 -2.64 10.35
N PRO A 276 -23.72 -3.27 10.06
CA PRO A 276 -25.00 -2.91 10.68
C PRO A 276 -24.99 -2.97 12.22
N ASP A 277 -24.19 -3.86 12.81
CA ASP A 277 -24.01 -3.99 14.26
C ASP A 277 -23.07 -2.92 14.88
N GLY A 278 -22.55 -2.01 14.05
CA GLY A 278 -21.64 -0.94 14.46
C GLY A 278 -20.16 -1.32 14.43
N THR A 279 -19.81 -2.59 14.17
CA THR A 279 -18.42 -3.06 14.04
C THR A 279 -17.70 -2.32 12.92
N LEU A 280 -16.50 -1.82 13.20
CA LEU A 280 -15.64 -1.18 12.21
C LEU A 280 -14.62 -2.18 11.68
N LEU A 281 -14.56 -2.29 10.35
CA LEU A 281 -13.55 -3.00 9.59
C LEU A 281 -13.09 -2.11 8.43
N ASN A 282 -12.10 -2.57 7.69
CA ASN A 282 -11.52 -1.82 6.59
C ASN A 282 -11.62 -2.55 5.26
N ARG A 283 -11.62 -1.77 4.18
CA ARG A 283 -11.51 -2.19 2.78
C ARG A 283 -10.39 -1.42 2.08
N TYR A 284 -9.92 -1.94 0.96
CA TYR A 284 -9.07 -1.18 0.06
C TYR A 284 -9.89 -0.18 -0.75
N TRP A 285 -9.29 0.97 -1.05
CA TRP A 285 -9.90 2.14 -1.67
C TRP A 285 -8.82 3.05 -2.27
N ASP A 286 -8.96 3.43 -3.54
CA ASP A 286 -8.17 4.52 -4.14
C ASP A 286 -9.02 5.80 -4.19
N GLU A 287 -8.43 6.96 -3.95
CA GLU A 287 -9.12 8.27 -3.95
C GLU A 287 -9.54 8.76 -5.35
N ARG A 288 -9.00 8.17 -6.43
CA ARG A 288 -9.32 8.49 -7.83
C ARG A 288 -10.19 7.41 -8.47
N ASP A 289 -11.02 7.83 -9.42
CA ASP A 289 -11.86 7.00 -10.29
C ASP A 289 -11.58 7.26 -11.77
N THR A 290 -10.31 7.45 -12.12
CA THR A 290 -9.82 7.63 -13.50
C THR A 290 -8.94 6.44 -13.90
N PRO A 291 -8.58 6.25 -15.18
CA PRO A 291 -7.59 5.23 -15.57
C PRO A 291 -6.27 5.41 -14.81
N ARG A 292 -5.62 4.32 -14.39
CA ARG A 292 -4.26 4.31 -13.82
C ARG A 292 -3.26 4.92 -14.79
N ASP A 293 -2.31 5.71 -14.31
CA ASP A 293 -1.33 6.36 -15.19
C ASP A 293 -0.41 5.29 -15.80
N GLU A 294 0.04 4.34 -14.97
CA GLU A 294 0.94 3.23 -15.28
C GLU A 294 0.30 2.07 -16.07
N SER A 295 -1.02 2.09 -16.24
CA SER A 295 -1.83 1.10 -16.99
C SER A 295 -2.99 1.79 -17.74
N TYR A 296 -2.74 2.98 -18.31
CA TYR A 296 -3.79 3.86 -18.80
C TYR A 296 -4.60 3.25 -19.94
N ARG A 297 -3.91 2.69 -20.94
CA ARG A 297 -4.59 2.06 -22.09
C ARG A 297 -5.35 0.80 -21.68
N GLU A 298 -4.81 0.02 -20.74
CA GLU A 298 -5.43 -1.22 -20.23
C GLU A 298 -6.75 -0.90 -19.52
N ASP A 299 -6.75 0.11 -18.64
CA ASP A 299 -7.93 0.56 -17.91
C ASP A 299 -9.00 1.15 -18.84
N VAL A 300 -8.58 1.93 -19.85
CA VAL A 300 -9.49 2.46 -20.87
C VAL A 300 -10.11 1.33 -21.70
N ALA A 301 -9.31 0.37 -22.16
CA ALA A 301 -9.77 -0.78 -22.94
C ALA A 301 -10.75 -1.65 -22.15
N THR A 302 -10.48 -1.88 -20.86
CA THR A 302 -11.37 -2.64 -19.96
C THR A 302 -12.73 -1.96 -19.80
N ALA A 303 -12.74 -0.63 -19.66
CA ALA A 303 -13.99 0.14 -19.60
C ALA A 303 -14.76 0.12 -20.93
N GLN A 304 -14.06 0.24 -22.07
CA GLN A 304 -14.67 0.15 -23.40
C GLN A 304 -15.28 -1.22 -23.67
N ALA A 305 -14.65 -2.29 -23.19
CA ALA A 305 -15.19 -3.66 -23.27
C ALA A 305 -16.41 -3.90 -22.36
N THR A 306 -16.69 -2.98 -21.42
CA THR A 306 -17.75 -3.12 -20.42
C THR A 306 -18.69 -1.89 -20.37
N PRO A 307 -19.32 -1.50 -21.49
CA PRO A 307 -20.04 -0.23 -21.59
C PRO A 307 -21.30 -0.14 -20.69
N GLN A 308 -21.75 -1.26 -20.14
CA GLN A 308 -22.88 -1.33 -19.21
C GLN A 308 -22.51 -0.91 -17.78
N ARG A 309 -21.21 -0.85 -17.45
CA ARG A 309 -20.70 -0.46 -16.14
C ARG A 309 -20.28 1.00 -16.17
N HIS A 310 -20.57 1.74 -15.10
CA HIS A 310 -20.07 3.10 -14.94
C HIS A 310 -18.54 3.11 -14.92
N ALA A 311 -17.90 3.78 -15.87
CA ALA A 311 -16.45 3.73 -16.06
C ALA A 311 -15.67 4.14 -14.81
N GLY A 312 -16.10 5.21 -14.12
CA GLY A 312 -15.46 5.63 -12.87
C GLY A 312 -15.56 4.60 -11.74
N ASP A 313 -16.65 3.84 -11.67
CA ASP A 313 -16.78 2.77 -10.68
C ASP A 313 -15.81 1.62 -11.00
N LEU A 314 -15.71 1.23 -12.27
CA LEU A 314 -14.76 0.23 -12.72
C LEU A 314 -13.32 0.65 -12.43
N TRP A 315 -12.93 1.88 -12.83
CA TRP A 315 -11.58 2.40 -12.62
C TRP A 315 -11.23 2.51 -11.13
N ARG A 316 -12.16 2.93 -10.27
CA ARG A 316 -11.98 2.90 -8.81
C ARG A 316 -11.64 1.49 -8.31
N ASN A 317 -12.33 0.46 -8.80
CA ASN A 317 -12.10 -0.92 -8.39
C ASN A 317 -10.79 -1.50 -8.96
N LEU A 318 -10.38 -1.11 -10.18
CA LEU A 318 -9.06 -1.44 -10.74
C LEU A 318 -7.94 -0.82 -9.91
N ARG A 319 -8.06 0.48 -9.60
CA ARG A 319 -7.12 1.19 -8.73
C ARG A 319 -7.05 0.61 -7.32
N ALA A 320 -8.19 0.33 -6.71
CA ALA A 320 -8.24 -0.34 -5.41
C ALA A 320 -7.63 -1.75 -5.47
N GLY A 321 -7.74 -2.45 -6.61
CA GLY A 321 -7.01 -3.68 -6.91
C GLY A 321 -5.49 -3.53 -6.76
N GLY A 322 -4.94 -2.43 -7.27
CA GLY A 322 -3.54 -2.06 -7.06
C GLY A 322 -3.20 -1.77 -5.59
N GLU A 323 -4.11 -1.16 -4.81
CA GLU A 323 -3.91 -0.94 -3.37
C GLU A 323 -3.86 -2.26 -2.58
N THR A 324 -4.53 -3.33 -3.06
CA THR A 324 -4.50 -4.61 -2.35
C THR A 324 -3.15 -5.32 -2.48
N GLY A 325 -2.30 -4.90 -3.42
CA GLY A 325 -1.13 -5.65 -3.87
C GLY A 325 -1.47 -6.95 -4.62
N TRP A 326 -2.74 -7.17 -5.00
CA TRP A 326 -3.21 -8.37 -5.70
C TRP A 326 -3.91 -7.99 -7.02
N ASP A 327 -3.26 -7.19 -7.85
CA ASP A 327 -3.70 -6.70 -9.15
C ASP A 327 -3.23 -7.66 -10.28
N PHE A 328 -4.03 -8.58 -10.81
CA PHE A 328 -5.40 -8.88 -10.40
C PHE A 328 -5.57 -10.35 -10.00
N SER A 329 -6.73 -10.64 -9.41
CA SER A 329 -7.06 -11.93 -8.82
C SER A 329 -8.57 -12.20 -8.90
N SER A 330 -8.94 -13.46 -9.12
CA SER A 330 -10.29 -13.99 -8.98
C SER A 330 -10.92 -13.67 -7.63
N ARG A 331 -10.09 -13.46 -6.60
CA ARG A 331 -10.49 -13.00 -5.27
C ARG A 331 -11.43 -11.79 -5.34
N TRP A 332 -11.19 -10.88 -6.29
CA TRP A 332 -11.90 -9.62 -6.43
C TRP A 332 -13.00 -9.60 -7.49
N PHE A 333 -13.20 -10.68 -8.25
CA PHE A 333 -14.10 -10.69 -9.41
C PHE A 333 -15.46 -11.25 -9.01
N ALA A 334 -16.56 -10.52 -9.29
CA ALA A 334 -17.90 -10.96 -8.92
C ALA A 334 -18.24 -12.38 -9.40
N ASP A 335 -17.79 -12.74 -10.61
CA ASP A 335 -17.96 -14.06 -11.21
C ASP A 335 -16.81 -15.05 -10.91
N GLY A 336 -15.79 -14.60 -10.18
CA GLY A 336 -14.57 -15.34 -9.86
C GLY A 336 -13.65 -15.58 -11.06
N LYS A 337 -13.83 -14.88 -12.19
CA LYS A 337 -13.14 -15.18 -13.45
C LYS A 337 -12.71 -13.96 -14.26
N THR A 338 -13.57 -12.96 -14.39
CA THR A 338 -13.43 -11.90 -15.38
C THR A 338 -13.07 -10.57 -14.71
N LEU A 339 -11.96 -9.96 -15.13
CA LEU A 339 -11.48 -8.67 -14.62
C LEU A 339 -12.54 -7.55 -14.70
N ALA A 340 -13.34 -7.51 -15.76
CA ALA A 340 -14.42 -6.54 -15.91
C ALA A 340 -15.45 -6.54 -14.74
N THR A 341 -15.53 -7.64 -13.99
CA THR A 341 -16.43 -7.79 -12.84
C THR A 341 -15.76 -7.47 -11.49
N ILE A 342 -14.56 -6.86 -11.51
CA ILE A 342 -13.81 -6.48 -10.30
C ILE A 342 -14.61 -5.58 -9.35
N GLU A 343 -14.66 -5.92 -8.07
CA GLU A 343 -15.51 -5.27 -7.06
C GLU A 343 -14.80 -5.09 -5.70
N VAL A 344 -13.49 -4.83 -5.72
CA VAL A 344 -12.65 -4.64 -4.52
C VAL A 344 -13.30 -3.75 -3.46
N THR A 345 -13.92 -2.65 -3.88
CA THR A 345 -14.48 -1.65 -2.95
C THR A 345 -15.73 -2.13 -2.20
N SER A 346 -16.39 -3.23 -2.58
CA SER A 346 -17.48 -3.81 -1.77
C SER A 346 -16.98 -4.87 -0.76
N ILE A 347 -15.70 -5.22 -0.82
CA ILE A 347 -15.13 -6.35 -0.08
C ILE A 347 -14.38 -5.84 1.14
N ILE A 348 -14.64 -6.45 2.29
CA ILE A 348 -13.86 -6.36 3.53
C ILE A 348 -12.80 -7.47 3.52
N PRO A 349 -11.52 -7.15 3.26
CA PRO A 349 -10.47 -8.14 3.07
C PRO A 349 -9.91 -8.66 4.40
N VAL A 350 -9.67 -9.96 4.49
CA VAL A 350 -9.16 -10.59 5.72
C VAL A 350 -7.69 -10.28 6.01
N ASP A 351 -6.90 -10.09 4.97
CA ASP A 351 -5.50 -9.65 5.05
C ASP A 351 -5.38 -8.24 5.64
N LEU A 352 -6.04 -7.24 5.05
CA LEU A 352 -6.00 -5.85 5.52
C LEU A 352 -6.39 -5.76 7.01
N ASN A 353 -7.51 -6.38 7.38
CA ASN A 353 -7.98 -6.30 8.76
C ASN A 353 -7.06 -7.03 9.74
N SER A 354 -6.37 -8.09 9.32
CA SER A 354 -5.36 -8.75 10.13
C SER A 354 -4.12 -7.86 10.35
N LEU A 355 -3.68 -7.15 9.31
CA LEU A 355 -2.56 -6.19 9.42
C LEU A 355 -2.91 -5.00 10.32
N LEU A 356 -4.16 -4.53 10.28
CA LEU A 356 -4.61 -3.45 11.17
C LEU A 356 -4.68 -3.86 12.65
N VAL A 357 -4.93 -5.15 12.96
CA VAL A 357 -4.78 -5.65 14.34
C VAL A 357 -3.32 -5.48 14.81
N ASP A 358 -2.37 -5.80 13.93
CA ASP A 358 -0.95 -5.64 14.24
C ASP A 358 -0.55 -4.16 14.39
N LEU A 359 -1.07 -3.27 13.55
CA LEU A 359 -0.86 -1.83 13.68
C LEU A 359 -1.41 -1.30 15.02
N GLU A 360 -2.63 -1.68 15.39
CA GLU A 360 -3.25 -1.30 16.67
C GLU A 360 -2.43 -1.79 17.86
N ARG A 361 -1.92 -3.04 17.83
CA ARG A 361 -1.04 -3.59 18.87
C ARG A 361 0.32 -2.90 18.93
N THR A 362 0.92 -2.58 17.78
CA THR A 362 2.21 -1.88 17.70
C THR A 362 2.09 -0.48 18.25
N LEU A 363 1.03 0.24 17.91
CA LEU A 363 0.74 1.54 18.50
C LEU A 363 0.50 1.46 20.02
N ALA A 364 -0.22 0.44 20.49
CA ALA A 364 -0.41 0.24 21.93
C ALA A 364 0.95 0.05 22.65
N LYS A 365 1.85 -0.74 22.07
CA LYS A 365 3.21 -0.90 22.59
C LYS A 365 3.98 0.43 22.58
N ALA A 366 3.86 1.21 21.51
CA ALA A 366 4.52 2.52 21.38
C ALA A 366 4.02 3.53 22.42
N TYR A 367 2.70 3.63 22.65
CA TYR A 367 2.15 4.48 23.71
C TYR A 367 2.58 4.02 25.11
N ARG A 368 2.64 2.70 25.35
CA ARG A 368 3.13 2.17 26.62
C ARG A 368 4.60 2.53 26.87
N ALA A 369 5.44 2.43 25.83
CA ALA A 369 6.83 2.88 25.90
C ALA A 369 6.94 4.39 26.19
N GLN A 370 5.97 5.20 25.73
CA GLN A 370 5.89 6.65 25.99
C GLN A 370 5.40 6.97 27.41
N GLY A 371 4.87 5.98 28.14
CA GLY A 371 4.21 6.18 29.44
C GLY A 371 2.74 6.60 29.35
N ASP A 372 2.12 6.52 28.16
CA ASP A 372 0.70 6.81 27.95
C ASP A 372 -0.14 5.53 28.04
N ALA A 373 -0.42 5.10 29.28
CA ALA A 373 -1.19 3.89 29.54
C ALA A 373 -2.61 3.95 28.97
N THR A 374 -3.25 5.13 29.01
CA THR A 374 -4.64 5.30 28.54
C THR A 374 -4.76 5.07 27.04
N HIS A 375 -3.88 5.66 26.22
CA HIS A 375 -3.91 5.40 24.78
C HIS A 375 -3.50 3.97 24.44
N ALA A 376 -2.55 3.39 25.19
CA ALA A 376 -2.17 2.00 25.02
C ALA A 376 -3.35 1.04 25.22
N GLU A 377 -4.07 1.17 26.35
CA GLU A 377 -5.24 0.35 26.68
C GLU A 377 -6.37 0.53 25.65
N ASN A 378 -6.61 1.77 25.21
CA ASN A 378 -7.61 2.05 24.17
C ASN A 378 -7.30 1.32 22.86
N LEU A 379 -6.03 1.26 22.44
CA LEU A 379 -5.65 0.56 21.22
C LEU A 379 -5.62 -0.95 21.37
N GLU A 380 -5.28 -1.47 22.55
CA GLU A 380 -5.44 -2.89 22.87
C GLU A 380 -6.90 -3.33 22.76
N GLN A 381 -7.82 -2.51 23.27
CA GLN A 381 -9.24 -2.76 23.14
C GLN A 381 -9.70 -2.74 21.68
N ARG A 382 -9.22 -1.79 20.86
CA ARG A 382 -9.52 -1.74 19.42
C ARG A 382 -8.99 -2.98 18.69
N ALA A 383 -7.75 -3.37 18.96
CA ALA A 383 -7.15 -4.59 18.42
C ALA A 383 -7.96 -5.85 18.80
N ALA A 384 -8.42 -5.93 20.05
CA ALA A 384 -9.25 -7.04 20.52
C ALA A 384 -10.59 -7.10 19.79
N VAL A 385 -11.29 -5.96 19.69
CA VAL A 385 -12.58 -5.84 18.97
C VAL A 385 -12.42 -6.22 17.49
N ARG A 386 -11.37 -5.75 16.82
CA ARG A 386 -11.09 -6.10 15.42
C ARG A 386 -10.76 -7.58 15.27
N ALA A 387 -9.95 -8.14 16.16
CA ALA A 387 -9.63 -9.57 16.16
C ALA A 387 -10.88 -10.45 16.37
N ASP A 388 -11.80 -10.05 17.25
CA ASP A 388 -13.11 -10.70 17.43
C ASP A 388 -13.97 -10.59 16.16
N ALA A 389 -14.00 -9.42 15.52
CA ALA A 389 -14.71 -9.22 14.26
C ALA A 389 -14.17 -10.12 13.14
N ILE A 390 -12.85 -10.23 12.98
CA ILE A 390 -12.22 -11.14 12.01
C ILE A 390 -12.65 -12.59 12.27
N ARG A 391 -12.58 -13.05 13.54
CA ARG A 391 -12.98 -14.42 13.92
C ARG A 391 -14.44 -14.74 13.64
N ARG A 392 -15.33 -13.74 13.66
CA ARG A 392 -16.77 -13.90 13.51
C ARG A 392 -17.27 -13.65 12.09
N VAL A 393 -16.83 -12.57 11.47
CA VAL A 393 -17.36 -12.06 10.19
C VAL A 393 -16.60 -12.63 9.00
N LEU A 394 -15.30 -12.90 9.16
CA LEU A 394 -14.40 -13.34 8.08
C LEU A 394 -14.07 -14.83 8.16
N TRP A 395 -14.70 -15.56 9.07
CA TRP A 395 -14.59 -17.02 9.16
C TRP A 395 -15.64 -17.67 8.25
N ASP A 396 -15.17 -18.46 7.28
CA ASP A 396 -16.03 -19.17 6.35
C ASP A 396 -16.18 -20.66 6.76
N PRO A 397 -17.34 -21.07 7.30
CA PRO A 397 -17.58 -22.45 7.69
C PRO A 397 -17.70 -23.41 6.51
N GLN A 398 -17.99 -22.93 5.29
CA GLN A 398 -18.04 -23.77 4.10
C GLN A 398 -16.62 -24.13 3.62
N LEU A 399 -15.71 -23.16 3.74
CA LEU A 399 -14.30 -23.36 3.36
C LEU A 399 -13.47 -23.99 4.48
N ASN A 400 -13.93 -23.94 5.73
CA ASN A 400 -13.11 -24.20 6.93
C ASN A 400 -11.83 -23.35 6.92
N ALA A 401 -12.00 -22.08 6.60
CA ALA A 401 -10.91 -21.14 6.36
C ALA A 401 -11.41 -19.71 6.59
N PHE A 402 -10.47 -18.79 6.79
CA PHE A 402 -10.78 -17.36 6.70
C PHE A 402 -10.89 -16.93 5.24
N GLY A 403 -11.82 -16.02 4.97
CA GLY A 403 -12.08 -15.44 3.65
C GLY A 403 -12.61 -14.01 3.77
N ASP A 404 -12.97 -13.41 2.64
CA ASP A 404 -13.41 -12.02 2.60
C ASP A 404 -14.93 -11.90 2.71
N TYR A 405 -15.41 -10.73 3.17
CA TYR A 405 -16.83 -10.46 3.33
C TYR A 405 -17.29 -9.31 2.42
N ASP A 406 -18.30 -9.55 1.60
CA ASP A 406 -18.94 -8.53 0.80
C ASP A 406 -20.03 -7.85 1.64
N PHE A 407 -19.76 -6.60 2.05
CA PHE A 407 -20.70 -5.85 2.88
C PHE A 407 -21.84 -5.22 2.09
N ALA A 408 -21.77 -5.17 0.75
CA ALA A 408 -22.89 -4.72 -0.07
C ALA A 408 -23.91 -5.86 -0.27
N ARG A 409 -23.43 -7.10 -0.39
CA ARG A 409 -24.27 -8.31 -0.53
C ARG A 409 -24.58 -9.00 0.81
N HIS A 410 -23.98 -8.54 1.90
CA HIS A 410 -24.09 -9.11 3.24
C HIS A 410 -23.70 -10.59 3.34
N GLN A 411 -22.68 -11.02 2.59
CA GLN A 411 -22.27 -12.43 2.55
C GLN A 411 -20.76 -12.59 2.44
N LEU A 412 -20.26 -13.75 2.88
CA LEU A 412 -18.90 -14.17 2.57
C LEU A 412 -18.75 -14.40 1.07
N THR A 413 -17.57 -14.12 0.52
CA THR A 413 -17.31 -14.32 -0.91
C THR A 413 -17.20 -15.80 -1.29
N HIS A 414 -16.92 -16.68 -0.32
CA HIS A 414 -16.71 -18.11 -0.51
C HIS A 414 -15.56 -18.45 -1.48
N ARG A 415 -14.59 -17.53 -1.63
CA ARG A 415 -13.39 -17.69 -2.48
C ARG A 415 -12.19 -18.02 -1.60
N LEU A 416 -11.64 -19.23 -1.75
CA LEU A 416 -10.43 -19.63 -1.02
C LEU A 416 -9.19 -18.99 -1.68
N SER A 417 -8.43 -18.24 -0.90
CA SER A 417 -7.12 -17.70 -1.28
C SER A 417 -6.10 -17.91 -0.16
N ALA A 418 -4.83 -17.73 -0.49
CA ALA A 418 -3.74 -17.74 0.47
C ALA A 418 -3.84 -16.61 1.52
N ALA A 419 -4.70 -15.59 1.32
CA ALA A 419 -4.99 -14.59 2.35
C ALA A 419 -5.54 -15.20 3.65
N THR A 420 -6.05 -16.43 3.59
CA THR A 420 -6.53 -17.19 4.75
C THR A 420 -5.49 -17.37 5.86
N VAL A 421 -4.20 -17.24 5.56
CA VAL A 421 -3.11 -17.39 6.54
C VAL A 421 -2.82 -16.10 7.33
N TYR A 422 -3.34 -14.94 6.90
CA TYR A 422 -3.09 -13.66 7.59
C TYR A 422 -3.56 -13.66 9.06
N PRO A 423 -4.75 -14.19 9.41
CA PRO A 423 -5.15 -14.32 10.80
C PRO A 423 -4.26 -15.26 11.62
N LEU A 424 -3.58 -16.23 10.99
CA LEU A 424 -2.57 -17.06 11.67
C LEU A 424 -1.28 -16.26 11.88
N TYR A 425 -0.81 -15.56 10.85
CA TYR A 425 0.37 -14.69 10.93
C TYR A 425 0.23 -13.64 12.05
N ALA A 426 -0.90 -12.92 12.06
CA ALA A 426 -1.23 -11.87 13.03
C ALA A 426 -1.64 -12.41 14.42
N GLY A 427 -1.71 -13.73 14.63
CA GLY A 427 -2.12 -14.30 15.92
C GLY A 427 -3.55 -13.94 16.33
N VAL A 428 -4.46 -13.89 15.36
CA VAL A 428 -5.88 -13.56 15.53
C VAL A 428 -6.74 -14.82 15.64
N ALA A 429 -6.39 -15.89 14.91
CA ALA A 429 -7.17 -17.12 14.90
C ALA A 429 -7.24 -17.80 16.28
N THR A 430 -8.33 -18.51 16.55
CA THR A 430 -8.32 -19.51 17.64
C THR A 430 -7.50 -20.73 17.24
N LYS A 431 -7.09 -21.56 18.22
CA LYS A 431 -6.41 -22.84 17.91
C LYS A 431 -7.23 -23.73 16.98
N THR A 432 -8.53 -23.85 17.21
CA THR A 432 -9.43 -24.63 16.36
C THR A 432 -9.50 -24.10 14.93
N GLN A 433 -9.65 -22.77 14.77
CA GLN A 433 -9.63 -22.14 13.44
C GLN A 433 -8.27 -22.34 12.75
N ALA A 434 -7.17 -22.21 13.47
CA ALA A 434 -5.83 -22.43 12.91
C ALA A 434 -5.62 -23.88 12.44
N SER A 435 -6.08 -24.87 13.21
CA SER A 435 -6.05 -26.28 12.78
C SER A 435 -6.90 -26.53 11.54
N ALA A 436 -8.08 -25.92 11.45
CA ALA A 436 -8.95 -26.01 10.28
C ALA A 436 -8.31 -25.34 9.04
N VAL A 437 -7.74 -24.14 9.18
CA VAL A 437 -6.99 -23.46 8.11
C VAL A 437 -5.81 -24.31 7.65
N ALA A 438 -5.04 -24.90 8.57
CA ALA A 438 -3.92 -25.76 8.21
C ALA A 438 -4.37 -27.00 7.42
N ALA A 439 -5.49 -27.62 7.80
CA ALA A 439 -6.08 -28.72 7.04
C ALA A 439 -6.51 -28.27 5.63
N THR A 440 -7.16 -27.12 5.52
CA THR A 440 -7.60 -26.53 4.25
C THR A 440 -6.42 -26.16 3.35
N VAL A 441 -5.38 -25.52 3.90
CA VAL A 441 -4.14 -25.20 3.18
C VAL A 441 -3.49 -26.47 2.62
N ARG A 442 -3.30 -27.48 3.47
CA ARG A 442 -2.69 -28.76 3.07
C ARG A 442 -3.48 -29.45 1.96
N ALA A 443 -4.81 -29.39 2.02
CA ALA A 443 -5.68 -30.07 1.07
C ALA A 443 -5.88 -29.31 -0.25
N ARG A 444 -5.88 -27.97 -0.22
CA ARG A 444 -6.40 -27.16 -1.33
C ARG A 444 -5.44 -26.11 -1.89
N LEU A 445 -4.43 -25.66 -1.13
CA LEU A 445 -3.50 -24.61 -1.57
C LEU A 445 -2.05 -25.08 -1.67
N LEU A 446 -1.66 -26.13 -0.94
CA LEU A 446 -0.32 -26.70 -1.05
C LEU A 446 -0.15 -27.40 -2.41
N ARG A 447 0.90 -27.05 -3.14
CA ARG A 447 1.31 -27.61 -4.43
C ARG A 447 2.74 -28.13 -4.37
N PRO A 448 3.25 -28.86 -5.38
CA PRO A 448 4.63 -29.37 -5.38
C PRO A 448 5.68 -28.27 -5.18
N GLY A 449 5.46 -27.09 -5.75
CA GLY A 449 6.41 -25.97 -5.71
C GLY A 449 6.20 -24.94 -4.60
N GLY A 450 5.17 -25.07 -3.76
CA GLY A 450 4.88 -24.11 -2.69
C GLY A 450 3.38 -23.96 -2.41
N LEU A 451 2.98 -22.81 -1.89
CA LEU A 451 1.59 -22.42 -1.69
C LEU A 451 1.06 -21.68 -2.93
N ALA A 452 -0.03 -22.17 -3.50
CA ALA A 452 -0.77 -21.48 -4.56
C ALA A 452 -1.53 -20.27 -4.00
N THR A 453 -1.68 -19.25 -4.83
CA THR A 453 -2.33 -17.98 -4.45
C THR A 453 -3.84 -18.12 -4.27
N THR A 454 -4.50 -18.85 -5.18
CA THR A 454 -5.92 -19.21 -5.12
C THR A 454 -6.10 -20.66 -5.58
N THR A 455 -7.34 -21.10 -5.74
CA THR A 455 -7.68 -22.40 -6.38
C THR A 455 -8.35 -22.21 -7.75
N VAL A 456 -8.12 -21.07 -8.40
CA VAL A 456 -8.80 -20.68 -9.64
C VAL A 456 -7.76 -20.21 -10.65
N GLN A 457 -7.84 -20.74 -11.87
CA GLN A 457 -7.00 -20.33 -12.98
C GLN A 457 -7.77 -19.34 -13.86
N THR A 458 -7.39 -18.06 -13.80
CA THR A 458 -8.02 -16.99 -14.60
C THR A 458 -7.10 -16.41 -15.66
N GLY A 459 -5.80 -16.73 -15.62
CA GLY A 459 -4.75 -16.05 -16.38
C GLY A 459 -4.29 -14.73 -15.75
N GLN A 460 -4.87 -14.32 -14.62
CA GLN A 460 -4.36 -13.21 -13.81
C GLN A 460 -3.19 -13.65 -12.94
N GLN A 461 -2.33 -12.71 -12.54
CA GLN A 461 -1.08 -13.04 -11.87
C GLN A 461 -1.22 -13.45 -10.39
N TRP A 462 -2.26 -13.01 -9.71
CA TRP A 462 -2.56 -13.38 -8.32
C TRP A 462 -3.61 -14.48 -8.24
N ASP A 463 -3.43 -15.52 -9.05
CA ASP A 463 -4.27 -16.70 -9.16
C ASP A 463 -3.44 -17.95 -9.42
N GLU A 464 -4.07 -19.13 -9.35
CA GLU A 464 -3.41 -20.39 -9.73
C GLU A 464 -2.96 -20.34 -11.21
N PRO A 465 -1.77 -20.86 -11.58
CA PRO A 465 -0.83 -21.67 -10.79
C PRO A 465 0.23 -20.89 -10.01
N ASN A 466 0.11 -19.56 -9.91
CA ASN A 466 1.18 -18.74 -9.36
C ASN A 466 1.26 -18.85 -7.84
N GLY A 467 2.49 -18.94 -7.33
CA GLY A 467 2.85 -18.70 -5.93
C GLY A 467 3.74 -17.47 -5.81
N TRP A 468 3.55 -16.74 -4.70
CA TRP A 468 4.24 -15.49 -4.41
C TRP A 468 4.99 -15.57 -3.09
N ALA A 469 6.24 -15.12 -3.06
CA ALA A 469 7.13 -15.12 -1.89
C ALA A 469 6.48 -14.60 -0.59
N PRO A 470 5.80 -13.42 -0.57
CA PRO A 470 5.18 -12.91 0.65
C PRO A 470 4.17 -13.88 1.26
N LEU A 471 3.35 -14.53 0.44
CA LEU A 471 2.32 -15.46 0.90
C LEU A 471 2.93 -16.73 1.51
N GLN A 472 4.07 -17.19 0.99
CA GLN A 472 4.81 -18.31 1.57
C GLN A 472 5.32 -17.95 2.96
N TYR A 473 5.96 -16.79 3.10
CA TYR A 473 6.52 -16.33 4.37
C TYR A 473 5.44 -16.19 5.45
N LEU A 474 4.31 -15.58 5.09
CA LEU A 474 3.17 -15.40 5.99
C LEU A 474 2.56 -16.74 6.42
N ALA A 475 2.42 -17.69 5.48
CA ALA A 475 1.92 -19.03 5.78
C ALA A 475 2.86 -19.78 6.73
N VAL A 476 4.16 -19.81 6.43
CA VAL A 476 5.17 -20.49 7.27
C VAL A 476 5.19 -19.90 8.68
N THR A 477 5.21 -18.57 8.79
CA THR A 477 5.25 -17.87 10.09
C THR A 477 3.95 -18.08 10.87
N GLY A 478 2.80 -17.97 10.21
CA GLY A 478 1.50 -18.19 10.84
C GLY A 478 1.29 -19.62 11.32
N LEU A 479 1.63 -20.61 10.50
CA LEU A 479 1.52 -22.03 10.88
C LEU A 479 2.43 -22.39 12.05
N ARG A 480 3.68 -21.89 12.05
CA ARG A 480 4.61 -22.06 13.19
C ARG A 480 4.06 -21.45 14.47
N ARG A 481 3.46 -20.25 14.40
CA ARG A 481 2.83 -19.59 15.56
C ARG A 481 1.77 -20.48 16.24
N TYR A 482 1.05 -21.29 15.47
CA TYR A 482 -0.01 -22.17 15.96
C TYR A 482 0.42 -23.64 16.13
N GLY A 483 1.72 -23.94 15.97
CA GLY A 483 2.27 -25.27 16.26
C GLY A 483 2.19 -26.29 15.12
N ASP A 484 1.78 -25.91 13.90
CA ASP A 484 1.85 -26.80 12.72
C ASP A 484 3.21 -26.63 12.01
N ALA A 485 4.28 -27.03 12.70
CA ALA A 485 5.64 -26.91 12.21
C ALA A 485 5.89 -27.77 10.95
N ASP A 486 5.20 -28.90 10.82
CA ASP A 486 5.37 -29.84 9.71
C ASP A 486 4.86 -29.23 8.39
N LEU A 487 3.65 -28.64 8.38
CA LEU A 487 3.14 -27.98 7.18
C LEU A 487 3.97 -26.74 6.83
N ALA A 488 4.37 -25.97 7.83
CA ALA A 488 5.25 -24.81 7.63
C ALA A 488 6.58 -25.23 6.98
N GLN A 489 7.21 -26.31 7.47
CA GLN A 489 8.45 -26.82 6.90
C GLN A 489 8.24 -27.32 5.47
N GLN A 490 7.13 -28.01 5.19
CA GLN A 490 6.82 -28.47 3.84
C GLN A 490 6.65 -27.31 2.85
N ILE A 491 5.92 -26.24 3.21
CA ILE A 491 5.77 -25.05 2.36
C ILE A 491 7.15 -24.42 2.10
N ALA A 492 7.94 -24.20 3.15
CA ALA A 492 9.26 -23.60 3.05
C ALA A 492 10.21 -24.41 2.16
N THR A 493 10.30 -25.73 2.38
CA THR A 493 11.18 -26.61 1.60
C THR A 493 10.77 -26.65 0.13
N ARG A 494 9.47 -26.73 -0.18
CA ARG A 494 8.98 -26.74 -1.56
C ARG A 494 9.28 -25.43 -2.27
N TRP A 495 8.95 -24.30 -1.64
CA TRP A 495 9.21 -22.97 -2.20
C TRP A 495 10.70 -22.72 -2.46
N ILE A 496 11.55 -22.99 -1.46
CA ILE A 496 13.00 -22.83 -1.61
C ILE A 496 13.52 -23.76 -2.72
N GLY A 497 13.04 -25.01 -2.78
CA GLY A 497 13.39 -25.95 -3.85
C GLY A 497 13.05 -25.42 -5.25
N THR A 498 11.86 -24.85 -5.42
CA THR A 498 11.43 -24.22 -6.69
C THR A 498 12.35 -23.07 -7.08
N ASN A 499 12.62 -22.14 -6.17
CA ASN A 499 13.44 -20.96 -6.45
C ASN A 499 14.88 -21.34 -6.79
N VAL A 500 15.46 -22.28 -6.02
CA VAL A 500 16.83 -22.73 -6.25
C VAL A 500 16.95 -23.49 -7.57
N ALA A 501 15.98 -24.33 -7.91
CA ALA A 501 15.97 -25.02 -9.19
C ALA A 501 15.88 -24.04 -10.37
N TYR A 502 15.04 -23.01 -10.25
CA TYR A 502 14.91 -21.97 -11.27
C TYR A 502 16.19 -21.16 -11.41
N TYR A 503 16.80 -20.75 -10.29
CA TYR A 503 18.08 -20.06 -10.28
C TYR A 503 19.19 -20.91 -10.90
N GLN A 504 19.27 -22.20 -10.60
CA GLN A 504 20.25 -23.11 -11.21
C GLN A 504 20.07 -23.24 -12.73
N HIS A 505 18.84 -23.07 -13.24
CA HIS A 505 18.55 -23.15 -14.67
C HIS A 505 18.80 -21.84 -15.41
N THR A 506 18.53 -20.71 -14.77
CA THR A 506 18.43 -19.39 -15.44
C THR A 506 19.47 -18.37 -14.97
N GLY A 507 20.07 -18.59 -13.80
CA GLY A 507 20.90 -17.62 -13.09
C GLY A 507 20.10 -16.50 -12.40
N LYS A 508 18.77 -16.59 -12.36
CA LYS A 508 17.90 -15.49 -11.91
C LYS A 508 16.92 -15.91 -10.81
N LEU A 509 16.49 -14.94 -10.02
CA LEU A 509 15.28 -15.00 -9.22
C LEU A 509 14.24 -14.07 -9.83
N VAL A 510 12.97 -14.44 -9.72
CA VAL A 510 11.87 -13.77 -10.42
C VAL A 510 10.72 -13.48 -9.45
N GLU A 511 9.86 -12.53 -9.85
CA GLU A 511 8.72 -12.03 -9.07
C GLU A 511 7.80 -13.14 -8.52
N LYS A 512 7.53 -14.18 -9.32
CA LYS A 512 6.55 -15.23 -9.02
C LYS A 512 6.88 -16.54 -9.75
N TYR A 513 6.37 -17.66 -9.20
CA TYR A 513 6.67 -19.00 -9.70
C TYR A 513 5.41 -19.82 -9.93
N ASP A 514 5.41 -20.66 -10.97
CA ASP A 514 4.39 -21.69 -11.16
C ASP A 514 4.64 -22.78 -10.10
N VAL A 515 3.74 -22.92 -9.14
CA VAL A 515 3.89 -23.88 -8.04
C VAL A 515 3.32 -25.26 -8.36
N ASP A 516 2.63 -25.44 -9.48
CA ASP A 516 2.13 -26.73 -9.96
C ASP A 516 3.22 -27.50 -10.72
N ALA A 517 4.16 -26.80 -11.35
CA ALA A 517 5.26 -27.39 -12.09
C ALA A 517 6.11 -28.33 -11.22
N GLN A 518 6.20 -29.60 -11.63
CA GLN A 518 6.97 -30.65 -10.93
C GLN A 518 8.49 -30.42 -10.98
N ALA A 519 8.96 -29.65 -11.95
CA ALA A 519 10.36 -29.24 -12.09
C ALA A 519 10.39 -27.72 -12.23
N GLY A 520 11.02 -27.03 -11.27
CA GLY A 520 11.11 -25.57 -11.15
C GLY A 520 11.89 -24.88 -12.27
N SER A 521 11.72 -25.29 -13.52
CA SER A 521 12.26 -24.68 -14.73
C SER A 521 11.27 -23.75 -15.43
N THR A 522 10.05 -23.58 -14.89
CA THR A 522 9.00 -22.78 -15.52
C THR A 522 8.70 -21.57 -14.66
N ALA A 523 8.85 -20.40 -15.27
CA ALA A 523 8.48 -19.13 -14.67
C ALA A 523 6.95 -18.96 -14.74
N ALA A 524 6.34 -18.37 -13.71
CA ALA A 524 4.93 -18.02 -13.77
C ALA A 524 4.67 -16.84 -14.72
N GLY A 525 3.47 -16.79 -15.30
CA GLY A 525 3.02 -15.71 -16.18
C GLY A 525 1.69 -15.11 -15.74
N GLY A 526 1.03 -14.41 -16.66
CA GLY A 526 -0.29 -13.81 -16.44
C GLY A 526 -0.25 -12.38 -15.91
N GLY A 527 -1.39 -11.70 -15.95
CA GLY A 527 -1.52 -10.27 -15.63
C GLY A 527 -1.26 -9.35 -16.83
N GLU A 528 -1.03 -8.06 -16.55
CA GLU A 528 -0.93 -6.99 -17.56
C GLU A 528 0.49 -6.74 -18.08
N TYR A 529 1.52 -7.35 -17.45
CA TYR A 529 2.92 -7.13 -17.81
C TYR A 529 3.75 -8.44 -17.78
N PRO A 530 4.90 -8.50 -18.48
CA PRO A 530 5.79 -9.67 -18.47
C PRO A 530 6.38 -9.94 -17.07
N LEU A 531 6.87 -11.16 -16.84
CA LEU A 531 7.58 -11.49 -15.60
C LEU A 531 8.82 -10.60 -15.39
N GLN A 532 9.06 -10.19 -14.14
CA GLN A 532 10.17 -9.32 -13.76
C GLN A 532 11.34 -10.08 -13.11
N ASP A 533 12.55 -9.62 -13.40
CA ASP A 533 13.82 -10.17 -12.89
C ASP A 533 14.33 -9.37 -11.68
N GLY A 534 14.98 -10.07 -10.75
CA GLY A 534 15.53 -9.47 -9.54
C GLY A 534 15.46 -10.50 -8.42
N PHE A 535 14.33 -10.76 -7.79
CA PHE A 535 13.30 -9.80 -7.39
C PHE A 535 13.42 -9.69 -5.87
N GLY A 536 13.22 -8.49 -5.33
CA GLY A 536 13.44 -8.13 -3.92
C GLY A 536 12.87 -9.10 -2.86
#